data_AF-A0A8C9JHX0-F1
#
_entry.id   AF-A0A8C9JHX0-F1
#
_cell.length_a   1.000
_cell.length_b   1.000
_cell.length_c   1.000
_cell.angle_alpha   90.00
_cell.angle_beta   90.00
_cell.angle_gamma   90.00
#
_symmetry.space_group_name_H-M   'P 1'
#
loop_
_entity.id
_entity.type
_entity.pdbx_description
1 polymer ?
#
loop_
_entity_poly.entity_id
_entity_poly.type
_entity_poly.pdbx_seq_one_letter_code
_entity_poly.pdbx_strand_id
1 'polypeptide(L)'
;MKVLLLKDPKEDDCGQDPYIRELGLYGLEATLIPVLSFEFLSLSSFSEKLSHPEGYGGLIFTSPRAVEAVELCLEKDNKTEVWKHSLKEKWNAKSVYVVGSATSSLVNKIGLDTEGESCGNAEKLAEYICSSK
;
A
#
# COMPACT_ATOMS: atom_id res chain seq x y z
N MET A 1 13.83 7.97 -33.22
CA MET A 1 12.57 7.18 -33.31
C MET A 1 11.68 7.59 -32.14
N LYS A 2 10.36 7.70 -32.33
CA LYS A 2 9.43 8.09 -31.27
C LYS A 2 8.84 6.86 -30.57
N VAL A 3 8.70 6.90 -29.26
CA VAL A 3 8.21 5.81 -28.40
C VAL A 3 7.10 6.33 -27.49
N LEU A 4 6.02 5.56 -27.34
CA LEU A 4 4.93 5.87 -26.43
C LEU A 4 4.94 4.89 -25.25
N LEU A 5 4.94 5.41 -24.02
CA LEU A 5 4.88 4.66 -22.78
C LEU A 5 3.46 4.75 -22.20
N LEU A 6 2.80 3.61 -22.03
CA LEU A 6 1.44 3.51 -21.51
C LEU A 6 1.48 2.84 -20.13
N LYS A 7 1.84 3.61 -19.11
CA LYS A 7 2.04 3.12 -17.74
C LYS A 7 1.78 4.22 -16.73
N ASP A 8 1.57 3.84 -15.47
CA ASP A 8 1.56 4.81 -14.38
C ASP A 8 2.91 5.49 -14.24
N PRO A 9 2.97 6.81 -14.06
CA PRO A 9 4.22 7.52 -13.83
C PRO A 9 4.87 6.99 -12.56
N LYS A 10 6.19 6.78 -12.61
CA LYS A 10 6.99 6.56 -11.42
C LYS A 10 8.16 7.52 -11.50
N GLU A 11 8.29 8.39 -10.50
CA GLU A 11 9.46 9.25 -10.36
C GLU A 11 10.53 8.51 -9.58
N ASP A 12 11.77 8.60 -10.05
CA ASP A 12 12.94 8.23 -9.24
C ASP A 12 13.51 9.46 -8.52
N ASP A 13 14.65 9.28 -7.84
CA ASP A 13 15.32 10.34 -7.08
C ASP A 13 15.73 11.57 -7.92
N CYS A 14 15.71 11.46 -9.26
CA CYS A 14 16.02 12.53 -10.20
C CYS A 14 14.77 13.21 -10.79
N GLY A 15 13.56 12.83 -10.35
CA GLY A 15 12.30 13.44 -10.80
C GLY A 15 11.95 13.13 -12.26
N GLN A 16 12.53 12.07 -12.85
CA GLN A 16 12.18 11.60 -14.19
C GLN A 16 11.76 10.13 -14.15
N ASP A 17 10.89 9.73 -15.09
CA ASP A 17 10.56 8.31 -15.25
C ASP A 17 11.79 7.55 -15.79
N PRO A 18 12.21 6.45 -15.14
CA PRO A 18 13.40 5.70 -15.54
C PRO A 18 13.38 5.25 -17.01
N TYR A 19 12.21 4.94 -17.58
CA TYR A 19 12.10 4.58 -18.98
C TYR A 19 12.37 5.77 -19.90
N ILE A 20 11.83 6.95 -19.57
CA ILE A 20 12.07 8.16 -20.37
C ILE A 20 13.56 8.49 -20.39
N ARG A 21 14.21 8.45 -19.22
CA ARG A 21 15.65 8.69 -19.10
C ARG A 21 16.43 7.70 -19.95
N GLU A 22 16.22 6.40 -19.74
CA GLU A 22 17.01 5.37 -20.39
C GLU A 22 16.83 5.40 -21.91
N LEU A 23 15.60 5.53 -22.40
CA LEU A 23 15.32 5.66 -23.83
C LEU A 23 15.99 6.91 -24.44
N GLY A 24 16.00 8.02 -23.70
CA GLY A 24 16.70 9.24 -24.10
C GLY A 24 18.20 9.04 -24.30
N LEU A 25 18.86 8.23 -23.47
CA LEU A 25 20.30 7.92 -23.60
C LEU A 25 20.65 7.23 -24.94
N TYR A 26 19.68 6.53 -25.55
CA TYR A 26 19.85 5.87 -26.86
C TYR A 26 19.23 6.65 -28.02
N GLY A 27 18.91 7.94 -27.83
CA GLY A 27 18.35 8.80 -28.88
C GLY A 27 16.89 8.48 -29.26
N LEU A 28 16.15 7.85 -28.35
CA LEU A 28 14.73 7.56 -28.50
C LEU A 28 13.90 8.66 -27.83
N GLU A 29 12.99 9.26 -28.59
CA GLU A 29 12.09 10.31 -28.09
C GLU A 29 10.86 9.63 -27.46
N ALA A 30 10.86 9.49 -26.13
CA ALA A 30 9.78 8.85 -25.39
C ALA A 30 8.73 9.86 -24.88
N THR A 31 7.45 9.50 -24.98
CA THR A 31 6.34 10.24 -24.38
C THR A 31 5.54 9.29 -23.47
N LEU A 32 5.22 9.70 -22.25
CA LEU A 32 4.45 8.89 -21.31
C LEU A 32 3.00 9.38 -21.21
N ILE A 33 2.06 8.46 -21.37
CA ILE A 33 0.64 8.66 -21.10
C ILE A 33 0.24 7.76 -19.93
N PRO A 34 -0.21 8.32 -18.79
CA PRO A 34 -0.73 7.54 -17.68
C PRO A 34 -2.02 6.84 -18.11
N VAL A 35 -2.14 5.54 -17.81
CA VAL A 35 -3.30 4.73 -18.20
C VAL A 35 -4.12 4.21 -17.02
N LEU A 36 -3.63 4.38 -15.79
CA LEU A 36 -4.42 4.11 -14.59
C LEU A 36 -4.59 5.41 -13.78
N SER A 37 -5.72 5.46 -13.09
CA SER A 37 -6.02 6.42 -12.03
C SER A 37 -6.82 5.65 -10.97
N PHE A 38 -6.82 6.15 -9.75
CA PHE A 38 -7.56 5.54 -8.65
C PHE A 38 -8.14 6.65 -7.76
N GLU A 39 -9.19 6.28 -7.03
CA GLU A 39 -9.82 7.14 -6.04
C GLU A 39 -10.02 6.37 -4.74
N PHE A 40 -9.99 7.09 -3.62
CA PHE A 40 -10.26 6.52 -2.32
C PHE A 40 -11.74 6.56 -2.01
N LEU A 41 -12.32 5.40 -1.69
CA LEU A 41 -13.74 5.23 -1.42
C LEU A 41 -13.95 4.81 0.04
N SER A 42 -15.13 5.13 0.58
CA SER A 42 -15.61 4.63 1.88
C SER A 42 -14.69 4.91 3.08
N LEU A 43 -13.90 5.98 3.04
CA LEU A 43 -12.91 6.30 4.07
C LEU A 43 -13.51 6.40 5.48
N SER A 44 -14.68 7.00 5.66
CA SER A 44 -15.33 7.09 6.97
C SER A 44 -15.71 5.71 7.53
N SER A 45 -16.25 4.81 6.69
CA SER A 45 -16.55 3.44 7.10
C SER A 45 -15.26 2.66 7.39
N PHE A 46 -14.20 2.91 6.64
CA PHE A 46 -12.91 2.27 6.89
C PHE A 46 -12.33 2.68 8.25
N SER A 47 -12.33 3.98 8.55
CA SER A 47 -11.93 4.54 9.85
C SER A 47 -12.77 3.99 11.00
N GLU A 48 -14.09 3.86 10.82
CA GLU A 48 -14.97 3.22 11.81
C GLU A 48 -14.54 1.78 12.10
N LYS A 49 -14.31 0.97 11.07
CA LYS A 49 -13.87 -0.43 11.24
C LYS A 49 -12.50 -0.53 11.92
N LEU A 50 -11.55 0.33 11.54
CA LEU A 50 -10.22 0.41 12.17
C LEU A 50 -10.28 0.79 13.65
N SER A 51 -11.36 1.47 14.08
CA SER A 51 -11.55 1.84 15.49
C SER A 51 -12.06 0.71 16.37
N HIS A 52 -12.47 -0.42 15.78
CA HIS A 52 -13.10 -1.55 16.47
C HIS A 52 -12.32 -2.86 16.21
N PRO A 53 -11.03 -2.94 16.62
CA PRO A 53 -10.19 -4.12 16.41
C PRO A 53 -10.77 -5.40 17.01
N GLU A 54 -11.57 -5.31 18.08
CA GLU A 54 -12.27 -6.44 18.69
C GLU A 54 -13.22 -7.19 17.75
N GLY A 55 -13.71 -6.54 16.69
CA GLY A 55 -14.57 -7.16 15.68
C GLY A 55 -13.82 -8.01 14.66
N TYR A 56 -12.48 -8.04 14.69
CA TYR A 56 -11.65 -8.65 13.64
C TYR A 56 -10.52 -9.51 14.22
N GLY A 57 -10.13 -10.54 13.45
CA GLY A 57 -8.98 -11.39 13.77
C GLY A 57 -7.63 -10.80 13.33
N GLY A 58 -7.62 -9.79 12.45
CA GLY A 58 -6.42 -9.25 11.85
C GLY A 58 -6.69 -8.34 10.66
N LEU A 59 -5.62 -7.93 9.97
CA LEU A 59 -5.65 -7.10 8.76
C LEU A 59 -4.90 -7.79 7.63
N ILE A 60 -5.27 -7.47 6.38
CA ILE A 60 -4.56 -7.92 5.18
C ILE A 60 -4.39 -6.72 4.24
N PHE A 61 -3.15 -6.40 3.87
CA PHE A 61 -2.82 -5.36 2.90
C PHE A 61 -2.14 -5.94 1.67
N THR A 62 -2.81 -5.89 0.52
CA THR A 62 -2.28 -6.39 -0.76
C THR A 62 -1.85 -5.28 -1.71
N SER A 63 -1.96 -4.02 -1.29
CA SER A 63 -1.65 -2.85 -2.11
C SER A 63 -1.16 -1.68 -1.25
N PRO A 64 -0.13 -0.93 -1.69
CA PRO A 64 0.27 0.33 -1.06
C PRO A 64 -0.89 1.32 -0.89
N ARG A 65 -1.83 1.35 -1.84
CA ARG A 65 -3.00 2.23 -1.81
C ARG A 65 -3.91 1.93 -0.62
N ALA A 66 -4.01 0.68 -0.18
CA ALA A 66 -4.80 0.36 1.00
C ALA A 66 -4.19 0.97 2.27
N VAL A 67 -2.86 1.11 2.34
CA VAL A 67 -2.16 1.75 3.46
C VAL A 67 -2.32 3.28 3.40
N GLU A 68 -2.18 3.87 2.21
CA GLU A 68 -2.49 5.30 2.00
C GLU A 68 -3.93 5.63 2.42
N ALA A 69 -4.88 4.74 2.16
CA ALA A 69 -6.27 4.90 2.59
C ALA A 69 -6.43 4.85 4.13
N VAL A 70 -5.60 4.09 4.85
CA VAL A 70 -5.58 4.08 6.32
C VAL A 70 -5.17 5.46 6.82
N GLU A 71 -4.04 5.98 6.35
CA GLU A 71 -3.55 7.30 6.76
C GLU A 71 -4.60 8.39 6.49
N LEU A 72 -5.16 8.40 5.28
CA LEU A 72 -6.18 9.37 4.88
C LEU A 72 -7.46 9.27 5.71
N CYS A 73 -7.95 8.07 6.04
CA CYS A 73 -9.16 7.94 6.84
C CYS A 73 -8.94 8.32 8.30
N LEU A 74 -7.77 8.02 8.86
CA LEU A 74 -7.41 8.41 10.23
C LEU A 74 -7.27 9.92 10.36
N GLU A 75 -6.68 10.58 9.36
CA GLU A 75 -6.58 12.04 9.32
C GLU A 75 -7.96 12.69 9.18
N LYS A 76 -8.77 12.26 8.20
CA LYS A 76 -10.09 12.86 7.93
C LYS A 76 -11.06 12.76 9.11
N ASP A 77 -11.00 11.68 9.88
CA ASP A 77 -11.89 11.47 11.01
C ASP A 77 -11.26 11.90 12.35
N ASN A 78 -10.13 12.62 12.34
CA ASN A 78 -9.38 13.08 13.52
C ASN A 78 -8.99 11.93 14.48
N LYS A 79 -8.70 10.74 13.95
CA LYS A 79 -8.34 9.54 14.73
C LYS A 79 -6.84 9.28 14.79
N THR A 80 -6.01 10.14 14.19
CA THR A 80 -4.54 10.00 14.20
C THR A 80 -3.96 9.83 15.60
N GLU A 81 -4.43 10.59 16.58
CA GLU A 81 -3.93 10.49 17.96
C GLU A 81 -4.44 9.24 18.68
N VAL A 82 -5.70 8.86 18.44
CA VAL A 82 -6.29 7.62 18.98
C VAL A 82 -5.57 6.39 18.40
N TRP A 83 -5.18 6.45 17.12
CA TRP A 83 -4.37 5.45 16.46
C TRP A 83 -3.03 5.26 17.16
N LYS A 84 -2.25 6.34 17.28
CA LYS A 84 -0.92 6.32 17.90
C LYS A 84 -0.95 5.85 19.35
N HIS A 85 -1.95 6.29 20.12
CA HIS A 85 -2.01 6.01 21.56
C HIS A 85 -2.59 4.63 21.89
N SER A 86 -3.52 4.09 21.08
CA SER A 86 -4.27 2.90 21.47
C SER A 86 -4.56 1.89 20.37
N LEU A 87 -5.02 2.30 19.19
CA LEU A 87 -5.49 1.34 18.19
C LEU A 87 -4.35 0.57 17.55
N LYS A 88 -3.22 1.23 17.31
CA LYS A 88 -2.02 0.61 16.72
C LYS A 88 -1.59 -0.63 17.50
N GLU A 89 -1.43 -0.52 18.82
CA GLU A 89 -1.03 -1.66 19.67
C GLU A 89 -2.11 -2.76 19.71
N LYS A 90 -3.40 -2.39 19.70
CA LYS A 90 -4.49 -3.37 19.63
C LYS A 90 -4.51 -4.14 18.31
N TRP A 91 -4.09 -3.51 17.21
CA TRP A 91 -3.94 -4.17 15.92
C TRP A 91 -2.65 -5.00 15.84
N ASN A 92 -1.55 -4.57 16.45
CA ASN A 92 -0.32 -5.38 16.57
C ASN A 92 -0.48 -6.61 17.45
N ALA A 93 -1.44 -6.61 18.39
CA ALA A 93 -1.82 -7.81 19.12
C ALA A 93 -2.58 -8.85 18.26
N LYS A 94 -2.76 -8.60 16.96
CA LYS A 94 -3.46 -9.44 15.98
C LYS A 94 -2.56 -9.70 14.77
N SER A 95 -2.95 -10.63 13.92
CA SER A 95 -2.21 -10.92 12.69
C SER A 95 -2.39 -9.80 11.66
N VAL A 96 -1.29 -9.29 11.11
CA VAL A 96 -1.30 -8.30 10.02
C VAL A 96 -0.51 -8.87 8.86
N TYR A 97 -1.21 -9.23 7.79
CA TYR A 97 -0.63 -9.85 6.61
C TYR A 97 -0.42 -8.84 5.49
N VAL A 98 0.65 -9.00 4.72
CA VAL A 98 0.94 -8.12 3.59
C VAL A 98 1.42 -8.90 2.36
N VAL A 99 1.22 -8.34 1.16
CA VAL A 99 1.85 -8.82 -0.07
C VAL A 99 2.86 -7.79 -0.56
N GLY A 100 4.13 -8.21 -0.67
CA GLY A 100 5.18 -7.41 -1.28
C GLY A 100 5.83 -6.38 -0.35
N SER A 101 7.12 -6.16 -0.57
CA SER A 101 7.96 -5.28 0.26
C SER A 101 7.54 -3.82 0.23
N ALA A 102 7.00 -3.33 -0.90
CA ALA A 102 6.51 -1.95 -1.01
C ALA A 102 5.34 -1.69 -0.07
N THR A 103 4.38 -2.63 0.02
CA THR A 103 3.24 -2.53 0.94
C THR A 103 3.69 -2.70 2.38
N SER A 104 4.50 -3.74 2.66
CA SER A 104 5.13 -3.96 3.99
C SER A 104 5.80 -2.70 4.52
N SER A 105 6.63 -2.04 3.70
CA SER A 105 7.34 -0.81 4.08
C SER A 105 6.39 0.32 4.50
N LEU A 106 5.22 0.46 3.87
CA LEU A 106 4.23 1.47 4.26
C LEU A 106 3.45 1.04 5.51
N VAL A 107 3.11 -0.23 5.64
CA VAL A 107 2.41 -0.75 6.83
C VAL A 107 3.29 -0.58 8.08
N ASN A 108 4.59 -0.83 7.95
CA ASN A 108 5.55 -0.60 9.03
C ASN A 108 5.65 0.90 9.40
N LYS A 109 5.50 1.83 8.43
CA LYS A 109 5.49 3.28 8.70
C LYS A 109 4.29 3.74 9.52
N ILE A 110 3.13 3.11 9.36
CA ILE A 110 1.96 3.37 10.21
C ILE A 110 2.03 2.64 11.57
N GLY A 111 3.14 1.92 11.80
CA GLY A 111 3.51 1.31 13.06
C GLY A 111 2.91 -0.08 13.30
N LEU A 112 2.52 -0.78 12.24
CA LEU A 112 2.06 -2.16 12.33
C LEU A 112 3.17 -3.14 11.96
N ASP A 113 3.32 -4.22 12.72
CA ASP A 113 4.25 -5.32 12.44
C ASP A 113 3.61 -6.31 11.46
N THR A 114 4.33 -6.73 10.42
CA THR A 114 3.74 -7.46 9.29
C THR A 114 4.32 -8.84 9.05
N GLU A 115 3.48 -9.72 8.51
CA GLU A 115 3.82 -11.08 8.08
C GLU A 115 3.48 -11.29 6.60
N GLY A 116 4.18 -12.21 5.92
CA GLY A 116 3.83 -12.65 4.57
C GLY A 116 4.37 -11.79 3.41
N GLU A 117 5.19 -10.76 3.67
CA GLU A 117 5.76 -9.92 2.59
C GLU A 117 6.51 -10.70 1.51
N SER A 118 7.10 -11.84 1.89
CA SER A 118 7.86 -12.75 1.03
C SER A 118 7.00 -13.74 0.26
N CYS A 119 5.68 -13.80 0.53
CA CYS A 119 4.74 -14.64 -0.23
C CYS A 119 4.68 -14.23 -1.72
N GLY A 120 4.95 -12.96 -2.03
CA GLY A 120 5.10 -12.45 -3.39
C GLY A 120 3.80 -12.22 -4.16
N ASN A 121 2.73 -12.97 -3.89
CA ASN A 121 1.39 -12.76 -4.46
C ASN A 121 0.27 -13.14 -3.47
N ALA A 122 -0.98 -12.86 -3.87
CA ALA A 122 -2.15 -13.10 -3.03
C ALA A 122 -2.44 -14.59 -2.82
N GLU A 123 -2.18 -15.42 -3.83
CA GLU A 123 -2.40 -16.87 -3.78
C GLU A 123 -1.53 -17.52 -2.71
N LYS A 124 -0.22 -17.23 -2.74
CA LYS A 124 0.74 -17.75 -1.76
C LYS A 124 0.49 -17.19 -0.36
N LEU A 125 0.03 -15.94 -0.26
CA LEU A 125 -0.36 -15.39 1.05
C LEU A 125 -1.58 -16.13 1.61
N ALA A 126 -2.56 -16.47 0.77
CA ALA A 126 -3.72 -17.24 1.20
C ALA A 126 -3.32 -18.66 1.67
N GLU A 127 -2.40 -19.33 0.96
CA GLU A 127 -1.83 -20.61 1.40
C GLU A 127 -1.11 -20.49 2.74
N TYR A 128 -0.29 -19.44 2.91
CA TYR A 128 0.41 -19.16 4.17
C TYR A 128 -0.55 -18.95 5.35
N ILE A 129 -1.59 -18.13 5.15
CA ILE A 129 -2.61 -17.89 6.17
C ILE A 129 -3.38 -19.17 6.54
N CYS A 130 -3.72 -20.00 5.55
CA CYS A 130 -4.47 -21.23 5.80
C CYS A 130 -3.63 -22.35 6.44
N SER A 131 -2.32 -22.37 6.19
CA SER A 131 -1.39 -23.36 6.75
C SER A 131 -0.88 -22.99 8.14
N SER A 132 -1.02 -21.74 8.55
CA SER A 132 -0.63 -21.23 9.88
C SER A 132 -1.73 -21.43 10.94
N LYS A 133 -2.69 -22.33 10.70
CA LYS A 133 -3.81 -22.66 11.59
C LYS A 133 -3.60 -23.96 12.34
#